data_AF-A0A2V5MKT2-F1
#
_entry.id   AF-A0A2V5MKT2-F1
#
_cell.length_a   1.000
_cell.length_b   1.000
_cell.length_c   1.000
_cell.angle_alpha   90.00
_cell.angle_beta   90.00
_cell.angle_gamma   90.00
#
_symmetry.space_group_name_H-M   'P 1'
#
loop_
_entity.id
_entity.type
_entity.pdbx_description
1 polymer ?
#
loop_
_entity_poly.entity_id
_entity_poly.type
_entity_poly.pdbx_seq_one_letter_code
_entity_poly.pdbx_strand_id
1 'polypeptide(L)'
;MSLAAANNLKTATGPTRDFCWRERERLRARLEQQLPAKITAEEIEVHFAAMPPHYWERVTEADLVWGLETIHGFLKLIASPQVSATAPFVSWSQAHQPHCVRVMLCTWDRHSLLAKAAAAFSAVRLNIHQADVFTGADNVVLDQFSVTNADGRSAVSETRLQDMTFLLEGALSEPPRFASVWACSRHKFLAAPSLIAPQITFDNDTSLDSTLVHIIAADRLGLLYDILQAIADAGLNIKQARIATERNLALDTIHVTDERGQKLSGKGRIESLHERLVAALTVSD
;
A
#
# COMPACT_ATOMS: atom_id res chain seq x y z
N MET A 1 -5.04 33.72 20.88
CA MET A 1 -4.56 34.32 19.61
C MET A 1 -5.27 33.65 18.46
N SER A 2 -5.68 34.45 17.47
CA SER A 2 -6.84 34.31 16.59
C SER A 2 -6.84 33.12 15.60
N LEU A 3 -8.06 32.78 15.17
CA LEU A 3 -8.57 31.90 14.11
C LEU A 3 -7.97 32.10 12.69
N ALA A 4 -6.75 32.62 12.55
CA ALA A 4 -6.17 33.04 11.27
C ALA A 4 -5.15 32.06 10.66
N ALA A 5 -4.85 30.91 11.29
CA ALA A 5 -3.85 29.96 10.78
C ALA A 5 -4.42 28.82 9.91
N ALA A 6 -5.74 28.76 9.69
CA ALA A 6 -6.41 27.65 9.01
C ALA A 6 -6.68 27.87 7.50
N ASN A 7 -6.16 28.94 6.89
CA ASN A 7 -6.57 29.36 5.54
C ASN A 7 -5.52 29.26 4.42
N ASN A 8 -4.43 28.51 4.61
CA ASN A 8 -3.36 28.35 3.61
C ASN A 8 -3.20 26.93 3.03
N LEU A 9 -4.30 26.17 2.89
CA LEU A 9 -4.30 24.86 2.19
C LEU A 9 -5.11 24.84 0.88
N LYS A 10 -5.58 25.99 0.40
CA LYS A 10 -6.25 26.11 -0.91
C LYS A 10 -5.34 26.76 -1.94
N THR A 11 -4.36 26.00 -2.46
CA THR A 11 -3.84 26.07 -3.84
C THR A 11 -2.73 25.04 -4.00
N ALA A 12 -3.10 23.77 -4.17
CA ALA A 12 -2.25 22.81 -4.85
C ALA A 12 -3.18 22.00 -5.74
N THR A 13 -3.52 22.57 -6.90
CA THR A 13 -3.96 21.75 -8.03
C THR A 13 -2.90 20.67 -8.21
N GLY A 14 -3.28 19.41 -7.97
CA GLY A 14 -2.41 18.27 -8.28
C GLY A 14 -1.90 18.37 -9.72
N PRO A 15 -0.77 17.71 -10.04
CA PRO A 15 -0.20 17.78 -11.38
C PRO A 15 -1.29 17.46 -12.43
N THR A 16 -1.47 18.35 -13.40
CA THR A 16 -2.38 18.14 -14.53
C THR A 16 -2.04 16.83 -15.24
N ARG A 17 -3.02 16.10 -15.80
CA ARG A 17 -2.79 14.87 -16.60
C ARG A 17 -1.63 15.01 -17.59
N ASP A 18 -1.49 16.18 -18.21
CA ASP A 18 -0.41 16.52 -19.13
C ASP A 18 1.00 16.41 -18.52
N PHE A 19 1.15 16.74 -17.23
CA PHE A 19 2.42 16.64 -16.51
C PHE A 19 2.82 15.18 -16.25
N CYS A 20 1.87 14.38 -15.73
CA CYS A 20 2.04 12.94 -15.54
C CYS A 20 2.49 12.25 -16.83
N TRP A 21 1.83 12.55 -17.95
CA TRP A 21 2.17 11.96 -19.23
C TRP A 21 3.53 12.42 -19.76
N ARG A 22 3.92 13.67 -19.56
CA ARG A 22 5.27 14.13 -19.93
C ARG A 22 6.36 13.42 -19.12
N GLU A 23 6.15 13.21 -17.83
CA GLU A 23 7.15 12.53 -16.99
C GLU A 23 7.26 11.05 -17.34
N ARG A 24 6.12 10.38 -17.58
CA ARG A 24 6.09 9.03 -18.15
C ARG A 24 6.92 8.94 -19.43
N GLU A 25 6.68 9.79 -20.43
CA GLU A 25 7.41 9.72 -21.71
C GLU A 25 8.89 10.06 -21.55
N ARG A 26 9.26 10.92 -20.60
CA ARG A 26 10.68 11.15 -20.25
C ARG A 26 11.33 9.90 -19.66
N LEU A 27 10.66 9.20 -18.74
CA LEU A 27 11.17 7.97 -18.16
C LEU A 27 11.31 6.87 -19.22
N ARG A 28 10.34 6.75 -20.14
CA ARG A 28 10.41 5.85 -21.30
C ARG A 28 11.66 6.11 -22.14
N ALA A 29 11.89 7.35 -22.55
CA ALA A 29 13.04 7.72 -23.36
C ALA A 29 14.39 7.42 -22.67
N ARG A 30 14.47 7.51 -21.34
CA ARG A 30 15.67 7.12 -20.58
C ARG A 30 15.87 5.61 -20.55
N LEU A 31 14.81 4.84 -20.29
CA LEU A 31 14.88 3.37 -20.31
C LEU A 31 15.33 2.83 -21.67
N GLU A 32 14.88 3.43 -22.77
CA GLU A 32 15.29 3.04 -24.13
C GLU A 32 16.78 3.26 -24.39
N GLN A 33 17.43 4.23 -23.71
CA GLN A 33 18.87 4.45 -23.81
C GLN A 33 19.66 3.37 -23.08
N GLN A 34 19.11 2.81 -21.99
CA GLN A 34 19.76 1.79 -21.19
C GLN A 34 18.73 0.78 -20.66
N LEU A 35 18.37 -0.17 -21.52
CA LEU A 35 17.45 -1.24 -21.17
C LEU A 35 18.05 -2.15 -20.10
N PRO A 36 17.30 -2.49 -19.03
CA PRO A 36 17.70 -3.51 -18.09
C PRO A 36 17.88 -4.85 -18.82
N ALA A 37 19.04 -5.50 -18.65
CA ALA A 37 19.48 -6.61 -19.51
C ALA A 37 18.56 -7.84 -19.55
N LYS A 38 17.60 -7.95 -18.61
CA LYS A 38 16.70 -9.10 -18.45
C LYS A 38 15.25 -8.83 -18.88
N ILE A 39 14.91 -7.58 -19.18
CA ILE A 39 13.53 -7.12 -19.35
C ILE A 39 13.24 -6.91 -20.83
N THR A 40 12.12 -7.45 -21.31
CA THR A 40 11.77 -7.33 -22.73
C THR A 40 11.09 -5.99 -23.03
N ALA A 41 11.16 -5.54 -24.28
CA ALA A 41 10.42 -4.36 -24.72
C ALA A 41 8.89 -4.52 -24.54
N GLU A 42 8.37 -5.73 -24.69
CA GLU A 42 6.96 -6.04 -24.48
C GLU A 42 6.55 -5.88 -23.02
N GLU A 43 7.36 -6.36 -22.07
CA GLU A 43 7.13 -6.16 -20.62
C GLU A 43 7.06 -4.67 -20.26
N ILE A 44 7.94 -3.86 -20.86
CA ILE A 44 7.95 -2.40 -20.67
C ILE A 44 6.69 -1.77 -21.26
N GLU A 45 6.30 -2.13 -22.48
CA GLU A 45 5.08 -1.62 -23.11
C GLU A 45 3.83 -1.93 -22.29
N VAL A 46 3.70 -3.18 -21.83
CA VAL A 46 2.57 -3.62 -21.01
C VAL A 46 2.52 -2.83 -19.69
N HIS A 47 3.64 -2.70 -18.98
CA HIS A 47 3.72 -1.92 -17.74
C HIS A 47 3.31 -0.45 -17.97
N PHE A 48 3.85 0.17 -19.01
CA PHE A 48 3.53 1.55 -19.35
C PHE A 48 2.07 1.74 -19.76
N ALA A 49 1.47 0.79 -20.46
CA ALA A 49 0.07 0.85 -20.86
C ALA A 49 -0.90 0.62 -19.68
N ALA A 50 -0.52 -0.25 -18.73
CA ALA A 50 -1.39 -0.68 -17.63
C ALA A 50 -1.34 0.25 -16.41
N MET A 51 -0.20 0.85 -16.08
CA MET A 51 -0.03 1.59 -14.83
C MET A 51 -0.85 2.89 -14.77
N PRO A 52 -1.54 3.16 -13.66
CA PRO A 52 -2.44 4.30 -13.53
C PRO A 52 -1.68 5.64 -13.50
N PRO A 53 -2.35 6.78 -13.83
CA PRO A 53 -1.70 8.10 -13.85
C PRO A 53 -0.92 8.45 -12.58
N HIS A 54 -1.47 8.17 -11.40
CA HIS A 54 -0.86 8.52 -10.12
C HIS A 54 0.44 7.73 -9.81
N TYR A 55 0.73 6.64 -10.52
CA TYR A 55 2.03 5.96 -10.45
C TYR A 55 3.15 6.85 -11.01
N TRP A 56 2.91 7.47 -12.18
CA TRP A 56 3.90 8.29 -12.88
C TRP A 56 4.22 9.61 -12.19
N GLU A 57 3.34 10.09 -11.33
CA GLU A 57 3.57 11.28 -10.52
C GLU A 57 4.62 11.06 -9.42
N ARG A 58 4.95 9.79 -9.12
CA ARG A 58 5.71 9.41 -7.92
C ARG A 58 6.90 8.51 -8.20
N VAL A 59 6.80 7.67 -9.22
CA VAL A 59 7.85 6.71 -9.54
C VAL A 59 9.15 7.44 -9.91
N THR A 60 10.24 7.06 -9.25
CA THR A 60 11.58 7.49 -9.67
C THR A 60 12.13 6.55 -10.73
N GLU A 61 13.16 6.96 -11.47
CA GLU A 61 13.79 6.08 -12.45
C GLU A 61 14.32 4.78 -11.83
N ALA A 62 14.91 4.86 -10.62
CA ALA A 62 15.36 3.68 -9.88
C ALA A 62 14.20 2.75 -9.49
N ASP A 63 13.06 3.33 -9.07
CA ASP A 63 11.88 2.56 -8.68
C ASP A 63 11.17 1.94 -9.89
N LEU A 64 11.21 2.61 -11.04
CA LEU A 64 10.68 2.07 -12.28
C LEU A 64 11.49 0.85 -12.72
N VAL A 65 12.82 0.93 -12.69
CA VAL A 65 13.69 -0.21 -13.01
C VAL A 65 13.45 -1.37 -12.03
N TRP A 66 13.44 -1.09 -10.72
CA TRP A 66 13.19 -2.11 -9.70
C TRP A 66 11.78 -2.73 -9.83
N GLY A 67 10.78 -1.92 -10.17
CA GLY A 67 9.42 -2.37 -10.46
C GLY A 67 9.35 -3.31 -11.64
N LEU A 68 9.98 -2.95 -12.76
CA LEU A 68 10.04 -3.81 -13.95
C LEU A 68 10.78 -5.12 -13.65
N GLU A 69 11.89 -5.09 -12.89
CA GLU A 69 12.60 -6.30 -12.46
C GLU A 69 11.74 -7.20 -11.57
N THR A 70 10.93 -6.58 -10.70
CA THR A 70 10.01 -7.30 -9.81
C THR A 70 8.86 -7.94 -10.59
N ILE A 71 8.29 -7.23 -11.57
CA ILE A 71 7.27 -7.79 -12.47
C ILE A 71 7.85 -8.93 -13.31
N HIS A 72 9.05 -8.76 -13.87
CA HIS A 72 9.73 -9.83 -14.60
C HIS A 72 9.95 -11.08 -13.74
N GLY A 73 10.36 -10.88 -12.47
CA GLY A 73 10.47 -11.96 -11.49
C GLY A 73 9.14 -12.65 -11.20
N PHE A 74 8.07 -11.88 -11.06
CA PHE A 74 6.70 -12.38 -10.90
C PHE A 74 6.25 -13.22 -12.11
N LEU A 75 6.43 -12.73 -13.33
CA LEU A 75 6.07 -13.45 -14.56
C LEU A 75 6.81 -14.79 -14.68
N LYS A 76 8.11 -14.81 -14.32
CA LYS A 76 8.89 -16.06 -14.25
C LYS A 76 8.39 -17.02 -13.17
N LEU A 77 8.02 -16.49 -12.01
CA LEU A 77 7.48 -17.28 -10.90
C LEU A 77 6.20 -18.01 -11.34
N ILE A 78 5.22 -17.27 -11.88
CA ILE A 78 3.92 -17.84 -12.25
C ILE A 78 3.95 -18.69 -13.53
N ALA A 79 4.98 -18.53 -14.38
CA ALA A 79 5.22 -19.42 -15.51
C ALA A 79 5.77 -20.80 -15.08
N SER A 80 6.23 -20.93 -13.82
CA SER A 80 6.80 -22.18 -13.31
C SER A 80 5.68 -23.18 -12.92
N PRO A 81 5.66 -24.42 -13.46
CA PRO A 81 4.56 -25.37 -13.24
C PRO A 81 4.34 -25.81 -11.79
N GLN A 82 5.34 -25.59 -10.93
CA GLN A 82 5.36 -26.04 -9.53
C GLN A 82 4.82 -24.97 -8.56
N VAL A 83 4.60 -23.75 -9.05
CA VAL A 83 4.16 -22.62 -8.25
C VAL A 83 2.72 -22.27 -8.62
N SER A 84 1.93 -21.91 -7.61
CA SER A 84 0.57 -21.40 -7.87
C SER A 84 0.65 -20.15 -8.75
N ALA A 85 -0.20 -20.06 -9.77
CA ALA A 85 -0.33 -18.86 -10.60
C ALA A 85 -0.76 -17.62 -9.78
N THR A 86 -1.23 -17.82 -8.56
CA THR A 86 -1.66 -16.78 -7.63
C THR A 86 -0.61 -16.42 -6.57
N ALA A 87 0.59 -17.02 -6.62
CA ALA A 87 1.66 -16.75 -5.68
C ALA A 87 2.16 -15.28 -5.81
N PRO A 88 2.38 -14.58 -4.69
CA PRO A 88 3.04 -13.28 -4.74
C PRO A 88 4.53 -13.44 -5.05
N PHE A 89 5.10 -12.48 -5.76
CA PHE A 89 6.54 -12.28 -5.85
C PHE A 89 6.92 -11.07 -5.00
N VAL A 90 7.92 -11.24 -4.14
CA VAL A 90 8.38 -10.18 -3.23
C VAL A 90 9.87 -9.98 -3.44
N SER A 91 10.26 -8.73 -3.63
CA SER A 91 11.65 -8.31 -3.70
C SER A 91 11.92 -7.22 -2.65
N TRP A 92 13.17 -7.02 -2.26
CA TRP A 92 13.54 -5.98 -1.31
C TRP A 92 14.91 -5.38 -1.61
N SER A 93 15.09 -4.13 -1.19
CA SER A 93 16.33 -3.37 -1.28
C SER A 93 16.56 -2.54 -0.02
N GLN A 94 17.82 -2.24 0.29
CA GLN A 94 18.14 -1.35 1.40
C GLN A 94 17.68 0.08 1.07
N ALA A 95 17.01 0.73 2.01
CA ALA A 95 16.65 2.14 1.86
C ALA A 95 17.88 3.04 2.06
N HIS A 96 17.79 4.30 1.62
CA HIS A 96 18.79 5.31 1.98
C HIS A 96 18.83 5.61 3.48
N GLN A 97 17.72 5.36 4.19
CA GLN A 97 17.62 5.58 5.62
C GLN A 97 18.15 4.38 6.41
N PRO A 98 18.93 4.60 7.49
CA PRO A 98 19.41 3.50 8.32
C PRO A 98 18.24 2.73 8.94
N HIS A 99 18.40 1.41 9.06
CA HIS A 99 17.41 0.50 9.64
C HIS A 99 16.09 0.35 8.87
N CYS A 100 15.98 0.98 7.70
CA CYS A 100 14.83 0.86 6.82
C CYS A 100 15.14 -0.02 5.61
N VAL A 101 14.21 -0.91 5.28
CA VAL A 101 14.23 -1.73 4.07
C VAL A 101 13.02 -1.37 3.22
N ARG A 102 13.21 -1.32 1.90
CA ARG A 102 12.11 -1.19 0.95
C ARG A 102 11.73 -2.57 0.46
N VAL A 103 10.45 -2.88 0.47
CA VAL A 103 9.88 -4.15 0.01
C VAL A 103 8.90 -3.85 -1.11
N MET A 104 9.00 -4.59 -2.21
CA MET A 104 8.07 -4.49 -3.33
C MET A 104 7.33 -5.81 -3.50
N LEU A 105 6.01 -5.74 -3.55
CA LEU A 105 5.09 -6.86 -3.73
C LEU A 105 4.50 -6.78 -5.13
N CYS A 106 4.66 -7.86 -5.90
CA CYS A 106 4.00 -8.03 -7.18
C CYS A 106 3.10 -9.27 -7.16
N THR A 107 1.82 -9.11 -7.46
CA THR A 107 0.87 -10.23 -7.51
C THR A 107 -0.40 -9.84 -8.29
N TRP A 108 -1.32 -10.80 -8.47
CA TRP A 108 -2.66 -10.50 -8.96
C TRP A 108 -3.54 -9.90 -7.86
N ASP A 109 -4.25 -8.82 -8.20
CA ASP A 109 -5.22 -8.21 -7.29
C ASP A 109 -6.30 -9.20 -6.86
N ARG A 110 -6.72 -9.08 -5.61
CA ARG A 110 -7.81 -9.87 -5.01
C ARG A 110 -8.26 -9.25 -3.70
N HIS A 111 -9.45 -9.69 -3.27
CA HIS A 111 -10.06 -9.20 -2.05
C HIS A 111 -9.12 -9.26 -0.84
N SER A 112 -9.04 -8.15 -0.10
CA SER A 112 -8.23 -7.99 1.12
C SER A 112 -6.73 -8.23 0.95
N LEU A 113 -6.17 -8.14 -0.27
CA LEU A 113 -4.73 -8.31 -0.51
C LEU A 113 -3.88 -7.38 0.36
N LEU A 114 -4.16 -6.07 0.31
CA LEU A 114 -3.38 -5.07 1.04
C LEU A 114 -3.48 -5.26 2.56
N ALA A 115 -4.67 -5.63 3.06
CA ALA A 115 -4.85 -5.98 4.47
C ALA A 115 -3.98 -7.19 4.85
N LYS A 116 -4.02 -8.28 4.07
CA LYS A 116 -3.19 -9.48 4.31
C LYS A 116 -1.69 -9.17 4.26
N ALA A 117 -1.25 -8.29 3.35
CA ALA A 117 0.13 -7.82 3.29
C ALA A 117 0.52 -7.07 4.59
N ALA A 118 -0.27 -6.08 5.00
CA ALA A 118 -0.05 -5.35 6.25
C ALA A 118 -0.03 -6.28 7.48
N ALA A 119 -0.89 -7.30 7.49
CA ALA A 119 -0.93 -8.31 8.55
C ALA A 119 0.35 -9.15 8.61
N ALA A 120 0.88 -9.57 7.45
CA ALA A 120 2.11 -10.35 7.36
C ALA A 120 3.32 -9.58 7.88
N PHE A 121 3.46 -8.30 7.52
CA PHE A 121 4.49 -7.41 8.10
C PHE A 121 4.35 -7.31 9.62
N SER A 122 3.14 -7.05 10.09
CA SER A 122 2.88 -6.88 11.52
C SER A 122 3.16 -8.16 12.32
N ALA A 123 2.86 -9.34 11.76
CA ALA A 123 3.06 -10.64 12.40
C ALA A 123 4.53 -10.93 12.72
N VAL A 124 5.45 -10.47 11.86
CA VAL A 124 6.92 -10.60 12.07
C VAL A 124 7.55 -9.39 12.76
N ARG A 125 6.71 -8.50 13.32
CA ARG A 125 7.11 -7.25 13.98
C ARG A 125 7.92 -6.31 13.10
N LEU A 126 7.50 -6.18 11.83
CA LEU A 126 7.93 -5.11 10.96
C LEU A 126 6.87 -4.01 10.97
N ASN A 127 7.30 -2.77 11.17
CA ASN A 127 6.45 -1.60 11.08
C ASN A 127 6.51 -1.02 9.66
N ILE A 128 5.37 -0.59 9.13
CA ILE A 128 5.29 0.06 7.81
C ILE A 128 5.26 1.57 8.05
N HIS A 129 6.31 2.27 7.62
CA HIS A 129 6.40 3.73 7.72
C HIS A 129 5.86 4.45 6.51
N GLN A 130 5.94 3.79 5.35
CA GLN A 130 5.41 4.31 4.11
C GLN A 130 4.88 3.15 3.27
N ALA A 131 3.74 3.33 2.63
CA ALA A 131 3.27 2.43 1.60
C ALA A 131 2.69 3.22 0.42
N ASP A 132 3.03 2.79 -0.78
CA ASP A 132 2.51 3.30 -2.03
C ASP A 132 1.92 2.10 -2.80
N VAL A 133 0.61 2.14 -3.03
CA VAL A 133 -0.17 1.01 -3.55
C VAL A 133 -0.66 1.32 -4.95
N PHE A 134 -0.42 0.40 -5.88
CA PHE A 134 -0.71 0.58 -7.30
C PHE A 134 -1.29 -0.70 -7.91
N THR A 135 -2.47 -0.59 -8.52
CA THR A 135 -3.07 -1.67 -9.30
C THR A 135 -3.18 -1.22 -10.76
N GLY A 136 -2.53 -1.97 -11.66
CA GLY A 136 -2.61 -1.76 -13.10
C GLY A 136 -3.96 -2.15 -13.69
N ALA A 137 -4.27 -1.64 -14.88
CA ALA A 137 -5.48 -2.01 -15.62
C ALA A 137 -5.53 -3.50 -16.04
N ASP A 138 -4.39 -4.18 -15.97
CA ASP A 138 -4.21 -5.62 -16.17
C ASP A 138 -4.39 -6.45 -14.89
N ASN A 139 -4.78 -5.81 -13.77
CA ASN A 139 -4.90 -6.38 -12.42
C ASN A 139 -3.58 -6.83 -11.78
N VAL A 140 -2.44 -6.40 -12.33
CA VAL A 140 -1.14 -6.55 -11.64
C VAL A 140 -1.04 -5.50 -10.55
N VAL A 141 -0.80 -5.96 -9.32
CA VAL A 141 -0.51 -5.10 -8.17
C VAL A 141 1.00 -4.94 -8.07
N LEU A 142 1.47 -3.71 -7.88
CA LEU A 142 2.87 -3.39 -7.64
C LEU A 142 2.97 -2.46 -6.42
N ASP A 143 2.87 -3.05 -5.23
CA ASP A 143 2.87 -2.30 -3.99
C ASP A 143 4.28 -2.14 -3.44
N GLN A 144 4.59 -0.94 -2.94
CA GLN A 144 5.87 -0.63 -2.35
C GLN A 144 5.72 -0.22 -0.89
N PHE A 145 6.48 -0.87 -0.02
CA PHE A 145 6.49 -0.62 1.42
C PHE A 145 7.88 -0.20 1.87
N SER A 146 7.98 0.81 2.74
CA SER A 146 9.20 1.11 3.50
C SER A 146 8.98 0.67 4.94
N VAL A 147 9.79 -0.28 5.38
CA VAL A 147 9.60 -0.97 6.65
C VAL A 147 10.82 -0.88 7.55
N THR A 148 10.58 -0.94 8.86
CA THR A 148 11.60 -1.03 9.90
C THR A 148 11.23 -2.15 10.87
N ASN A 149 12.14 -2.53 11.76
CA ASN A 149 11.73 -3.33 12.91
C ASN A 149 10.83 -2.50 13.82
N ALA A 150 9.92 -3.15 14.56
CA ALA A 150 9.03 -2.47 15.51
C ALA A 150 9.75 -1.66 16.61
N ASP A 151 11.05 -1.88 16.83
CA ASP A 151 11.86 -1.06 17.75
C ASP A 151 12.38 0.25 17.11
N GLY A 152 12.27 0.39 15.78
CA GLY A 152 12.77 1.52 14.98
C GLY A 152 14.28 1.71 15.01
N ARG A 153 15.05 0.76 15.57
CA ARG A 153 16.47 0.94 15.92
C ARG A 153 17.36 -0.14 15.34
N SER A 154 16.85 -1.36 15.19
CA SER A 154 17.63 -2.46 14.65
C SER A 154 17.44 -2.59 13.15
N ALA A 155 18.49 -3.02 12.44
CA ALA A 155 18.37 -3.34 11.02
C ALA A 155 17.41 -4.51 10.81
N VAL A 156 16.55 -4.40 9.80
CA VAL A 156 15.66 -5.48 9.38
C VAL A 156 16.51 -6.65 8.88
N SER A 157 16.31 -7.84 9.46
CA SER A 157 17.03 -9.03 9.04
C SER A 157 16.35 -9.70 7.85
N GLU A 158 17.16 -10.32 7.00
CA GLU A 158 16.72 -11.11 5.86
C GLU A 158 15.72 -12.20 6.26
N THR A 159 15.98 -12.90 7.39
CA THR A 159 15.08 -13.94 7.91
C THR A 159 13.68 -13.41 8.19
N ARG A 160 13.53 -12.19 8.71
CA ARG A 160 12.19 -11.60 8.96
C ARG A 160 11.44 -11.31 7.66
N LEU A 161 12.15 -10.89 6.62
CA LEU A 161 11.55 -10.67 5.30
C LEU A 161 11.09 -11.99 4.70
N GLN A 162 11.89 -13.05 4.82
CA GLN A 162 11.53 -14.41 4.40
C GLN A 162 10.31 -14.94 5.17
N ASP A 163 10.28 -14.78 6.50
CA ASP A 163 9.14 -15.15 7.33
C ASP A 163 7.87 -14.37 6.93
N MET A 164 8.01 -13.07 6.65
CA MET A 164 6.91 -12.23 6.16
C MET A 164 6.37 -12.74 4.84
N THR A 165 7.24 -13.01 3.86
CA THR A 165 6.85 -13.55 2.56
C THR A 165 6.14 -14.90 2.71
N PHE A 166 6.67 -15.78 3.55
CA PHE A 166 6.02 -17.07 3.85
C PHE A 166 4.62 -16.89 4.44
N LEU A 167 4.45 -15.97 5.40
CA LEU A 167 3.13 -15.70 5.98
C LEU A 167 2.17 -15.13 4.92
N LEU A 168 2.62 -14.18 4.11
CA LEU A 168 1.84 -13.57 3.03
C LEU A 168 1.38 -14.61 2.00
N GLU A 169 2.29 -15.43 1.49
CA GLU A 169 1.98 -16.52 0.56
C GLU A 169 0.90 -17.45 1.13
N GLY A 170 1.00 -17.78 2.43
CA GLY A 170 0.01 -18.62 3.08
C GLY A 170 -1.33 -17.95 3.35
N ALA A 171 -1.36 -16.63 3.58
CA ALA A 171 -2.60 -15.88 3.70
C ALA A 171 -3.30 -15.70 2.34
N LEU A 172 -2.54 -15.73 1.24
CA LEU A 172 -3.03 -15.59 -0.13
C LEU A 172 -3.32 -16.93 -0.85
N SER A 173 -2.92 -18.06 -0.26
CA SER A 173 -3.22 -19.39 -0.82
C SER A 173 -4.71 -19.73 -0.75
N GLU A 174 -5.15 -20.65 -1.61
CA GLU A 174 -6.51 -21.17 -1.61
C GLU A 174 -6.50 -22.70 -1.40
N PRO A 175 -7.00 -23.21 -0.25
CA PRO A 175 -7.43 -22.46 0.92
C PRO A 175 -6.27 -21.76 1.65
N PRO A 176 -6.53 -20.70 2.45
CA PRO A 176 -5.50 -20.05 3.24
C PRO A 176 -4.87 -20.99 4.28
N ARG A 177 -3.55 -20.90 4.46
CA ARG A 177 -2.84 -21.66 5.50
C ARG A 177 -3.24 -21.15 6.88
N PHE A 178 -3.77 -22.05 7.71
CA PHE A 178 -4.23 -21.72 9.06
C PHE A 178 -3.17 -20.98 9.89
N ALA A 179 -1.92 -21.46 9.90
CA ALA A 179 -0.84 -20.83 10.65
C ALA A 179 -0.59 -19.37 10.22
N SER A 180 -0.69 -19.08 8.92
CA SER A 180 -0.54 -17.73 8.39
C SER A 180 -1.67 -16.81 8.84
N VAL A 181 -2.92 -17.25 8.69
CA VAL A 181 -4.10 -16.48 9.12
C VAL A 181 -4.06 -16.23 10.63
N TRP A 182 -3.72 -17.26 11.41
CA TRP A 182 -3.61 -17.15 12.86
C TRP A 182 -2.53 -16.16 13.30
N ALA A 183 -1.33 -16.23 12.71
CA ALA A 183 -0.24 -15.30 13.02
C ALA A 183 -0.61 -13.84 12.68
N CYS A 184 -1.22 -13.63 11.52
CA CYS A 184 -1.69 -12.32 11.03
C CYS A 184 -2.79 -11.67 11.88
N SER A 185 -3.41 -12.42 12.79
CA SER A 185 -4.49 -11.92 13.65
C SER A 185 -3.99 -11.46 15.04
N ARG A 186 -2.71 -11.66 15.38
CA ARG A 186 -2.18 -11.49 16.76
C ARG A 186 -1.49 -10.15 17.05
N HIS A 187 -1.40 -9.21 16.12
CA HIS A 187 -0.77 -7.91 16.37
C HIS A 187 -1.55 -7.02 17.34
N LYS A 188 -2.86 -7.24 17.50
CA LYS A 188 -3.74 -6.45 18.38
C LYS A 188 -3.35 -6.48 19.87
N PHE A 189 -2.61 -7.50 20.32
CA PHE A 189 -2.28 -7.71 21.74
C PHE A 189 -1.07 -6.91 22.26
N LEU A 190 -0.49 -6.02 21.45
CA LEU A 190 0.77 -5.33 21.77
C LEU A 190 0.66 -3.80 21.77
N ALA A 191 -0.53 -3.25 21.55
CA ALA A 191 -0.74 -1.82 21.42
C ALA A 191 -1.03 -1.17 22.78
N ALA A 192 -0.20 -0.21 23.18
CA ALA A 192 -0.54 0.66 24.30
C ALA A 192 -1.71 1.58 23.92
N PRO A 193 -2.63 1.91 24.85
CA PRO A 193 -3.67 2.89 24.61
C PRO A 193 -3.06 4.23 24.18
N SER A 194 -3.57 4.81 23.10
CA SER A 194 -3.20 6.15 22.66
C SER A 194 -4.13 7.17 23.31
N LEU A 195 -3.55 8.28 23.79
CA LEU A 195 -4.30 9.44 24.27
C LEU A 195 -4.73 10.39 23.13
N ILE A 196 -4.27 10.14 21.91
CA ILE A 196 -4.59 10.95 20.73
C ILE A 196 -5.83 10.37 20.07
N ALA A 197 -6.92 11.14 20.11
CA ALA A 197 -8.15 10.78 19.41
C ALA A 197 -7.92 10.78 17.89
N PRO A 198 -8.31 9.70 17.18
CA PRO A 198 -8.15 9.64 15.74
C PRO A 198 -9.02 10.68 15.05
N GLN A 199 -8.51 11.28 13.97
CA GLN A 199 -9.26 12.16 13.08
C GLN A 199 -9.45 11.45 11.74
N ILE A 200 -10.70 11.30 11.33
CA ILE A 200 -11.05 10.68 10.05
C ILE A 200 -11.90 11.68 9.27
N THR A 201 -11.50 11.99 8.04
CA THR A 201 -12.27 12.87 7.15
C THR A 201 -12.47 12.20 5.79
N PHE A 202 -13.62 12.47 5.18
CA PHE A 202 -13.98 11.95 3.87
C PHE A 202 -14.07 13.09 2.86
N ASP A 203 -13.47 12.89 1.70
CA ASP A 203 -13.48 13.85 0.59
C ASP A 203 -13.96 13.16 -0.69
N ASN A 204 -15.06 13.67 -1.24
CA ASN A 204 -15.66 13.18 -2.48
C ASN A 204 -15.44 14.11 -3.67
N ASP A 205 -14.73 15.23 -3.48
CA ASP A 205 -14.58 16.29 -4.47
C ASP A 205 -13.20 16.25 -5.15
N THR A 206 -12.15 15.88 -4.43
CA THR A 206 -10.76 15.92 -4.95
C THR A 206 -10.48 14.89 -6.04
N SER A 207 -10.91 13.63 -5.85
CA SER A 207 -10.79 12.59 -6.89
C SER A 207 -12.03 12.57 -7.76
N LEU A 208 -11.90 12.21 -9.05
CA LEU A 208 -13.05 12.07 -9.95
C LEU A 208 -13.81 10.75 -9.75
N ASP A 209 -13.14 9.70 -9.27
CA ASP A 209 -13.63 8.32 -9.36
C ASP A 209 -13.47 7.50 -8.06
N SER A 210 -13.09 8.16 -6.95
CA SER A 210 -12.97 7.55 -5.62
C SER A 210 -13.32 8.53 -4.51
N THR A 211 -13.71 8.00 -3.35
CA THR A 211 -13.79 8.78 -2.10
C THR A 211 -12.43 8.71 -1.42
N LEU A 212 -11.89 9.84 -1.01
CA LEU A 212 -10.67 9.90 -0.20
C LEU A 212 -11.05 9.77 1.27
N VAL A 213 -10.36 8.89 1.98
CA VAL A 213 -10.39 8.77 3.44
C VAL A 213 -9.05 9.25 3.96
N HIS A 214 -9.04 10.36 4.67
CA HIS A 214 -7.85 10.82 5.38
C HIS A 214 -7.95 10.38 6.84
N ILE A 215 -6.88 9.79 7.35
CA ILE A 215 -6.81 9.25 8.71
C ILE A 215 -5.57 9.83 9.38
N ILE A 216 -5.76 10.46 10.53
CA ILE A 216 -4.70 10.89 11.43
C ILE A 216 -4.90 10.16 12.75
N ALA A 217 -3.94 9.32 13.13
CA ALA A 217 -4.00 8.56 14.38
C ALA A 217 -2.60 8.35 14.95
N ALA A 218 -2.51 7.97 16.23
CA ALA A 218 -1.23 7.52 16.78
C ALA A 218 -0.79 6.22 16.10
N ASP A 219 0.42 6.21 15.57
CA ASP A 219 0.98 5.04 14.90
C ASP A 219 1.32 3.94 15.91
N ARG A 220 1.06 2.70 15.50
CA ARG A 220 1.37 1.49 16.27
C ARG A 220 1.51 0.31 15.33
N LEU A 221 2.27 -0.69 15.77
CA LEU A 221 2.40 -1.93 15.05
C LEU A 221 1.01 -2.54 14.77
N GLY A 222 0.73 -2.81 13.49
CA GLY A 222 -0.53 -3.38 13.03
C GLY A 222 -1.69 -2.39 12.86
N LEU A 223 -1.47 -1.08 13.06
CA LEU A 223 -2.48 -0.05 12.80
C LEU A 223 -3.02 -0.12 11.37
N LEU A 224 -2.10 -0.19 10.40
CA LEU A 224 -2.46 -0.22 8.99
C LEU A 224 -3.35 -1.43 8.66
N TYR A 225 -3.06 -2.61 9.22
CA TYR A 225 -3.95 -3.76 9.05
C TYR A 225 -5.35 -3.47 9.59
N ASP A 226 -5.47 -2.89 10.79
CA ASP A 226 -6.77 -2.64 11.41
C ASP A 226 -7.61 -1.66 10.57
N ILE A 227 -6.97 -0.63 10.01
CA ILE A 227 -7.60 0.32 9.07
C ILE A 227 -8.07 -0.42 7.81
N LEU A 228 -7.19 -1.16 7.15
CA LEU A 228 -7.47 -1.82 5.89
C LEU A 228 -8.53 -2.92 6.04
N GLN A 229 -8.50 -3.65 7.16
CA GLN A 229 -9.50 -4.67 7.47
C GLN A 229 -10.86 -4.02 7.73
N ALA A 230 -10.93 -2.89 8.43
CA ALA A 230 -12.19 -2.17 8.64
C ALA A 230 -12.81 -1.68 7.31
N ILE A 231 -11.98 -1.26 6.35
CA ILE A 231 -12.41 -0.90 4.99
C ILE A 231 -12.90 -2.13 4.23
N ALA A 232 -12.15 -3.24 4.27
CA ALA A 232 -12.52 -4.48 3.60
C ALA A 232 -13.83 -5.07 4.17
N ASP A 233 -14.00 -5.09 5.49
CA ASP A 233 -15.21 -5.55 6.19
C ASP A 233 -16.44 -4.68 5.86
N ALA A 234 -16.23 -3.43 5.45
CA ALA A 234 -17.28 -2.55 4.94
C ALA A 234 -17.64 -2.83 3.46
N GLY A 235 -17.01 -3.82 2.83
CA GLY A 235 -17.24 -4.20 1.43
C GLY A 235 -16.70 -3.17 0.44
N LEU A 236 -15.65 -2.45 0.80
CA LEU A 236 -15.06 -1.40 -0.03
C LEU A 236 -13.76 -1.86 -0.68
N ASN A 237 -13.53 -1.37 -1.88
CA ASN A 237 -12.30 -1.58 -2.63
C ASN A 237 -11.33 -0.42 -2.39
N ILE A 238 -10.05 -0.72 -2.31
CA ILE A 238 -8.99 0.28 -2.22
C ILE A 238 -8.35 0.41 -3.59
N LYS A 239 -8.53 1.56 -4.23
CA LYS A 239 -7.91 1.86 -5.54
C LYS A 239 -6.46 2.29 -5.43
N GLN A 240 -6.17 3.02 -4.36
CA GLN A 240 -4.87 3.61 -4.09
C GLN A 240 -4.79 3.88 -2.59
N ALA A 241 -3.62 3.69 -2.02
CA ALA A 241 -3.35 4.11 -0.65
C ALA A 241 -1.98 4.76 -0.59
N ARG A 242 -1.90 5.81 0.21
CA ARG A 242 -0.66 6.42 0.66
C ARG A 242 -0.64 6.37 2.17
N ILE A 243 0.33 5.63 2.70
CA ILE A 243 0.54 5.48 4.13
C ILE A 243 1.80 6.23 4.48
N ALA A 244 1.79 6.98 5.57
CA ALA A 244 2.96 7.73 6.03
C ALA A 244 2.95 7.87 7.54
N THR A 245 4.08 7.56 8.18
CA THR A 245 4.27 7.81 9.62
C THR A 245 5.20 9.01 9.83
N GLU A 246 4.71 10.03 10.53
CA GLU A 246 5.51 11.17 10.99
C GLU A 246 5.38 11.35 12.50
N ARG A 247 6.50 11.39 13.25
CA ARG A 247 6.53 11.65 14.70
C ARG A 247 5.54 10.77 15.50
N ASN A 248 5.45 9.48 15.17
CA ASN A 248 4.50 8.51 15.75
C ASN A 248 3.02 8.81 15.46
N LEU A 249 2.73 9.56 14.39
CA LEU A 249 1.39 9.73 13.84
C LEU A 249 1.33 9.08 12.47
N ALA A 250 0.32 8.24 12.25
CA ALA A 250 -0.07 7.81 10.92
C ALA A 250 -0.86 8.93 10.23
N LEU A 251 -0.52 9.20 8.99
CA LEU A 251 -1.06 10.25 8.11
C LEU A 251 -1.49 9.60 6.80
N ASP A 252 -2.55 8.80 6.88
CA ASP A 252 -2.94 7.91 5.78
C ASP A 252 -3.97 8.60 4.88
N THR A 253 -3.83 8.39 3.58
CA THR A 253 -4.81 8.80 2.57
C THR A 253 -5.15 7.60 1.71
N ILE A 254 -6.41 7.15 1.79
CA ILE A 254 -6.87 5.93 1.13
C ILE A 254 -8.00 6.28 0.18
N HIS A 255 -7.85 5.92 -1.09
CA HIS A 255 -8.86 6.08 -2.13
C HIS A 255 -9.73 4.83 -2.14
N VAL A 256 -10.98 4.98 -1.74
CA VAL A 256 -11.94 3.88 -1.65
C VAL A 256 -13.06 4.04 -2.66
N THR A 257 -13.55 2.90 -3.13
CA THR A 257 -14.80 2.79 -3.91
C THR A 257 -15.66 1.69 -3.32
N ASP A 258 -16.94 1.67 -3.68
CA ASP A 258 -17.76 0.49 -3.43
C ASP A 258 -17.43 -0.66 -4.39
N GLU A 259 -18.14 -1.77 -4.21
CA GLU A 259 -18.06 -2.98 -5.03
C GLU A 259 -18.33 -2.75 -6.53
N ARG A 260 -18.98 -1.63 -6.90
CA ARG A 260 -19.25 -1.25 -8.30
C ARG A 260 -18.21 -0.29 -8.85
N GLY A 261 -17.15 0.01 -8.09
CA GLY A 261 -16.12 0.98 -8.46
C GLY A 261 -16.58 2.43 -8.37
N GLN A 262 -17.68 2.71 -7.67
CA GLN A 262 -18.24 4.05 -7.51
C GLN A 262 -17.80 4.69 -6.19
N LYS A 263 -17.81 6.02 -6.14
CA LYS A 263 -17.61 6.75 -4.88
C LYS A 263 -18.65 6.34 -3.85
N LEU A 264 -18.30 6.44 -2.57
CA LEU A 264 -19.26 6.28 -1.49
C LEU A 264 -20.25 7.44 -1.51
N SER A 265 -21.45 7.16 -1.98
CA SER A 265 -22.60 8.06 -1.94
C SER A 265 -23.51 7.70 -0.76
N GLY A 266 -23.95 8.71 -0.01
CA GLY A 266 -24.94 8.57 1.06
C GLY A 266 -24.31 8.68 2.46
N LYS A 267 -24.90 9.56 3.28
CA LYS A 267 -24.40 9.87 4.63
C LYS A 267 -24.27 8.65 5.52
N GLY A 268 -25.26 7.75 5.51
CA GLY A 268 -25.23 6.54 6.36
C GLY A 268 -24.09 5.57 6.05
N ARG A 269 -23.64 5.46 4.78
CA ARG A 269 -22.47 4.62 4.44
C ARG A 269 -21.17 5.24 4.96
N ILE A 270 -21.03 6.55 4.82
CA ILE A 270 -19.87 7.29 5.33
C ILE A 270 -19.82 7.23 6.86
N GLU A 271 -20.95 7.45 7.54
CA GLU A 271 -21.08 7.34 9.00
C GLU A 271 -20.74 5.93 9.49
N SER A 272 -21.27 4.89 8.84
CA SER A 272 -20.96 3.50 9.21
C SER A 272 -19.48 3.16 9.04
N LEU A 273 -18.85 3.62 7.95
CA LEU A 273 -17.41 3.44 7.75
C LEU A 273 -16.60 4.23 8.79
N HIS A 274 -17.00 5.45 9.10
CA HIS A 274 -16.37 6.27 10.13
C HIS A 274 -16.39 5.56 11.49
N GLU A 275 -17.55 5.05 11.93
CA GLU A 275 -17.68 4.31 13.19
C GLU A 275 -16.78 3.07 13.24
N ARG A 276 -16.72 2.29 12.15
CA ARG A 276 -15.83 1.12 12.05
C ARG A 276 -14.36 1.51 12.15
N LEU A 277 -13.95 2.56 11.46
CA LEU A 277 -12.58 3.07 11.51
C LEU A 277 -12.24 3.59 12.90
N VAL A 278 -13.12 4.37 13.54
CA VAL A 278 -12.92 4.82 14.93
C VAL A 278 -12.73 3.61 15.85
N ALA A 279 -13.60 2.60 15.77
CA ALA A 279 -13.52 1.40 16.59
C ALA A 279 -12.23 0.60 16.33
N ALA A 280 -11.71 0.57 15.10
CA ALA A 280 -10.45 -0.10 14.76
C ALA A 280 -9.22 0.67 15.29
N LEU A 281 -9.32 2.00 15.39
CA LEU A 281 -8.24 2.88 15.84
C LEU A 281 -8.18 3.02 17.36
N THR A 282 -9.32 2.92 18.04
CA THR A 282 -9.40 2.90 19.50
C THR A 282 -9.18 1.46 19.98
N VAL A 283 -8.04 1.19 20.61
CA VAL A 283 -7.82 -0.10 21.29
C VAL A 283 -8.85 -0.20 22.43
N SER A 284 -9.87 -1.04 22.26
CA SER A 284 -10.80 -1.35 23.35
C SER A 284 -10.09 -2.17 24.42
N ASP A 285 -10.23 -1.76 25.68
CA ASP A 285 -9.80 -2.50 26.87
C ASP A 285 -10.34 -3.94 26.91
#